data_AF-A0A6S6UBB8-F1
#
_entry.id   AF-A0A6S6UBB8-F1
#
_cell.length_a   1.000
_cell.length_b   1.000
_cell.length_c   1.000
_cell.angle_alpha   90.00
_cell.angle_beta   90.00
_cell.angle_gamma   90.00
#
_symmetry.space_group_name_H-M   'P 1'
#
loop_
_entity.id
_entity.type
_entity.pdbx_description
1 polymer ?
#
loop_
_entity_poly.entity_id
_entity_poly.type
_entity_poly.pdbx_seq_one_letter_code
_entity_poly.pdbx_strand_id
1 'polypeptide(L)'
;MQSMPPTPRIFISYSHDSDEHRAFILSCSNRLRADGLDCYIDQYVNGFPPEGWQRWMEDQIEQADFVLMVCTPVYSQRYRGRGDNGGRGVNFEGVVISQHLYDAYYRNTKFVPVIPQSGDYEHVPIALRQYNTYTLPAQYDHLYRYLSAQPAQSAPALGQPRIMPEVQTTPFATETTETTTAWPQIIGQDEYDQFAEVNVGDVVQRMRRIESTTGDFWIADTACTQALWWAVMGNNPAEFKGDLQYPVERVSWSAVQGFLRQLNQQVPDLQARLQTEAEWETACRGDTDT
;
A
#
# COMPACT_ATOMS: atom_id res chain seq x y z
N MET A 1 -0.91 18.07 -30.96
CA MET A 1 -0.27 16.74 -30.92
C MET A 1 -0.09 16.41 -29.45
N GLN A 2 -0.80 15.42 -28.91
CA GLN A 2 -0.51 14.93 -27.56
C GLN A 2 0.87 14.27 -27.62
N SER A 3 1.82 14.76 -26.81
CA SER A 3 3.12 14.13 -26.65
C SER A 3 2.90 12.71 -26.11
N MET A 4 3.42 11.70 -26.79
CA MET A 4 3.46 10.34 -26.24
C MET A 4 4.14 10.39 -24.87
N PRO A 5 3.57 9.74 -23.84
CA PRO A 5 4.22 9.64 -22.55
C PRO A 5 5.61 8.99 -22.72
N PRO A 6 6.60 9.38 -21.89
CA PRO A 6 7.93 8.78 -21.95
C PRO A 6 7.83 7.26 -21.76
N THR A 7 8.59 6.51 -22.56
CA THR A 7 8.67 5.04 -22.44
C THR A 7 9.29 4.69 -21.08
N PRO A 8 8.64 3.87 -20.24
CA PRO A 8 9.16 3.54 -18.92
C PRO A 8 10.41 2.67 -19.04
N ARG A 9 11.40 2.98 -18.19
CA ARG A 9 12.61 2.18 -18.02
C ARG A 9 12.37 1.09 -16.99
N ILE A 10 12.63 -0.15 -17.38
CA ILE A 10 12.38 -1.34 -16.56
C ILE A 10 13.71 -2.04 -16.34
N PHE A 11 13.98 -2.44 -15.10
CA PHE A 11 15.11 -3.29 -14.77
C PHE A 11 14.61 -4.62 -14.18
N ILE A 12 15.12 -5.75 -14.65
CA ILE A 12 14.79 -7.06 -14.04
C ILE A 12 15.90 -7.47 -13.09
N SER A 13 15.58 -7.52 -11.81
CA SER A 13 16.43 -8.07 -10.76
C SER A 13 16.08 -9.54 -10.54
N TYR A 14 17.07 -10.43 -10.73
CA TYR A 14 16.91 -11.87 -10.68
C TYR A 14 18.20 -12.54 -10.22
N SER A 15 18.13 -13.80 -9.80
CA SER A 15 19.30 -14.59 -9.42
C SER A 15 19.66 -15.58 -10.53
N HIS A 16 20.95 -15.89 -10.65
CA HIS A 16 21.43 -16.88 -11.64
C HIS A 16 21.17 -18.31 -11.14
N ASP A 17 19.91 -18.73 -11.20
CA ASP A 17 19.45 -20.01 -10.64
C ASP A 17 19.86 -21.20 -11.51
N SER A 18 19.64 -21.09 -12.82
CA SER A 18 20.02 -22.07 -13.84
C SER A 18 20.11 -21.41 -15.22
N ASP A 19 20.67 -22.10 -16.21
CA ASP A 19 20.71 -21.59 -17.58
C ASP A 19 19.32 -21.47 -18.20
N GLU A 20 18.39 -22.37 -17.86
CA GLU A 20 16.98 -22.27 -18.25
C GLU A 20 16.32 -21.03 -17.66
N HIS A 21 16.61 -20.74 -16.38
CA HIS A 21 16.11 -19.53 -15.73
C HIS A 21 16.66 -18.27 -16.41
N ARG A 22 17.97 -18.23 -16.70
CA ARG A 22 18.60 -17.11 -17.42
C ARG A 22 18.00 -16.90 -18.81
N ALA A 23 17.75 -17.98 -19.55
CA ALA A 23 17.09 -17.93 -20.85
C ALA A 23 15.63 -17.44 -20.74
N PHE A 24 14.92 -17.85 -19.69
CA PHE A 24 13.57 -17.35 -19.39
C PHE A 24 13.57 -15.83 -19.12
N ILE A 25 14.49 -15.32 -18.30
CA ILE A 25 14.62 -13.88 -18.04
C ILE A 25 14.96 -13.10 -19.31
N LEU A 26 15.89 -13.62 -20.12
CA LEU A 26 16.22 -13.03 -21.41
C LEU A 26 15.00 -12.96 -22.33
N SER A 27 14.19 -14.03 -22.37
CA SER A 27 12.97 -14.06 -23.17
C SER A 27 11.93 -13.02 -22.70
N CYS A 28 11.76 -12.86 -21.38
CA CYS A 28 10.87 -11.86 -20.81
C CYS A 28 11.32 -10.43 -21.14
N SER A 29 12.61 -10.14 -20.93
CA SER A 29 13.19 -8.83 -21.26
C SER A 29 13.07 -8.52 -22.75
N ASN A 30 13.43 -9.46 -23.62
CA ASN A 30 13.30 -9.30 -25.07
C ASN A 30 11.84 -9.07 -25.49
N ARG A 31 10.88 -9.74 -24.84
CA ARG A 31 9.46 -9.55 -25.13
C ARG A 31 8.98 -8.16 -24.73
N LEU A 32 9.32 -7.66 -23.54
CA LEU A 32 9.02 -6.29 -23.11
C LEU A 32 9.60 -5.25 -24.08
N ARG A 33 10.85 -5.46 -24.54
CA ARG A 33 11.50 -4.61 -25.55
C ARG A 33 10.82 -4.67 -26.91
N ALA A 34 10.44 -5.86 -27.36
CA ALA A 34 9.72 -6.05 -28.62
C ALA A 34 8.35 -5.36 -28.61
N ASP A 35 7.69 -5.31 -27.45
CA ASP A 35 6.41 -4.62 -27.26
C ASP A 35 6.57 -3.12 -26.93
N GLY A 36 7.80 -2.58 -26.97
CA GLY A 36 8.06 -1.14 -26.95
C GLY A 36 8.40 -0.52 -25.59
N LEU A 37 8.69 -1.34 -24.55
CA LEU A 37 9.15 -0.86 -23.24
C LEU A 37 10.68 -0.97 -23.12
N ASP A 38 11.33 -0.05 -22.39
CA ASP A 38 12.80 -0.06 -22.25
C ASP A 38 13.25 -0.97 -21.10
N CYS A 39 13.28 -2.28 -21.35
CA CYS A 39 13.69 -3.28 -20.36
C CYS A 39 15.20 -3.59 -20.43
N TYR A 40 15.87 -3.62 -19.28
CA TYR A 40 17.30 -3.88 -19.12
C TYR A 40 17.58 -5.03 -18.14
N ILE A 41 18.61 -5.82 -18.47
CA ILE A 41 19.17 -6.90 -17.65
C ILE A 41 20.69 -6.95 -17.79
N ASP A 42 21.36 -7.59 -16.85
CA ASP A 42 22.82 -7.81 -16.84
C ASP A 42 23.33 -8.57 -18.08
N GLN A 43 22.53 -9.46 -18.67
CA GLN A 43 22.90 -10.24 -19.86
C GLN A 43 23.16 -9.40 -21.10
N TYR A 44 22.73 -8.12 -21.12
CA TYR A 44 23.05 -7.18 -22.20
C TYR A 44 24.41 -6.50 -22.03
N VAL A 45 25.03 -6.61 -20.86
CA VAL A 45 26.36 -6.05 -20.60
C VAL A 45 27.42 -6.99 -21.15
N ASN A 46 28.25 -6.48 -22.06
CA ASN A 46 29.37 -7.23 -22.60
C ASN A 46 30.60 -7.10 -21.68
N GLY A 47 30.98 -8.20 -21.02
CA GLY A 47 32.15 -8.24 -20.15
C GLY A 47 31.88 -7.66 -18.75
N PHE A 48 32.89 -7.05 -18.15
CA PHE A 48 32.81 -6.47 -16.81
C PHE A 48 32.57 -4.95 -16.91
N PRO A 49 31.53 -4.40 -16.25
CA PRO A 49 31.30 -2.95 -16.25
C PRO A 49 32.48 -2.22 -15.58
N PRO A 50 33.05 -1.16 -16.18
CA PRO A 50 34.19 -0.42 -15.61
C PRO A 50 34.00 0.08 -14.17
N GLU A 51 32.77 0.45 -13.82
CA GLU A 51 32.32 0.89 -12.50
C GLU A 51 32.13 -0.26 -11.49
N GLY A 52 32.15 -1.51 -11.96
CA GLY A 52 31.89 -2.71 -11.19
C GLY A 52 30.40 -3.03 -11.05
N TRP A 53 30.09 -4.32 -10.89
CA TRP A 53 28.70 -4.83 -10.85
C TRP A 53 27.84 -4.18 -9.76
N GLN A 54 28.43 -3.85 -8.61
CA GLN A 54 27.70 -3.22 -7.52
C GLN A 54 27.18 -1.84 -7.93
N ARG A 55 28.08 -0.95 -8.38
CA ARG A 55 27.73 0.40 -8.81
C ARG A 55 26.78 0.37 -10.00
N TRP A 56 27.05 -0.51 -10.97
CA TRP A 56 26.20 -0.69 -12.14
C TRP A 56 24.76 -1.07 -11.76
N MET A 57 24.58 -2.00 -10.82
CA MET A 57 23.27 -2.43 -10.36
C MET A 57 22.54 -1.34 -9.56
N GLU A 58 23.25 -0.65 -8.65
CA GLU A 58 22.71 0.51 -7.93
C GLU A 58 22.19 1.56 -8.93
N ASP A 59 22.98 1.87 -9.96
CA ASP A 59 22.61 2.81 -11.02
C ASP A 59 21.40 2.30 -11.85
N GLN A 60 21.32 1.00 -12.16
CA GLN A 60 20.15 0.43 -12.86
C GLN A 60 18.89 0.52 -12.00
N ILE A 61 19.00 0.21 -10.71
CA ILE A 61 17.89 0.35 -9.77
C ILE A 61 17.49 1.81 -9.70
N GLU A 62 18.41 2.76 -9.49
CA GLU A 62 18.09 4.19 -9.36
C GLU A 62 17.40 4.74 -10.61
N GLN A 63 17.88 4.42 -11.81
CA GLN A 63 17.38 4.95 -13.07
C GLN A 63 16.05 4.33 -13.55
N ALA A 64 15.69 3.13 -13.08
CA ALA A 64 14.47 2.47 -13.54
C ALA A 64 13.21 3.17 -13.02
N ASP A 65 12.14 3.21 -13.81
CA ASP A 65 10.80 3.54 -13.33
C ASP A 65 10.20 2.34 -12.58
N PHE A 66 10.47 1.13 -13.09
CA PHE A 66 10.05 -0.13 -12.49
C PHE A 66 11.20 -1.13 -12.34
N VAL A 67 11.27 -1.79 -11.20
CA VAL A 67 12.20 -2.90 -10.93
C VAL A 67 11.40 -4.18 -10.76
N LEU A 68 11.47 -5.07 -11.75
CA LEU A 68 10.84 -6.38 -11.68
C LEU A 68 11.69 -7.30 -10.81
N MET A 69 11.12 -7.72 -9.69
CA MET A 69 11.76 -8.58 -8.69
C MET A 69 11.38 -10.03 -8.95
N VAL A 70 12.28 -10.82 -9.53
CA VAL A 70 12.00 -12.24 -9.86
C VAL A 70 12.15 -13.09 -8.60
N CYS A 71 11.02 -13.40 -8.00
CA CYS A 71 10.93 -14.08 -6.72
C CYS A 71 11.04 -15.60 -6.90
N THR A 72 12.25 -16.14 -6.70
CA THR A 72 12.55 -17.58 -6.69
C THR A 72 13.06 -18.02 -5.30
N PRO A 73 13.12 -19.33 -4.99
CA PRO A 73 13.70 -19.79 -3.74
C PRO A 73 15.13 -19.31 -3.54
N VAL A 74 15.95 -19.37 -4.60
CA VAL A 74 17.36 -18.93 -4.58
C VAL A 74 17.44 -17.42 -4.36
N TYR A 75 16.62 -16.65 -5.07
CA TYR A 75 16.55 -15.20 -4.90
C TYR A 75 16.18 -14.84 -3.45
N SER A 76 15.15 -15.49 -2.90
CA SER A 76 14.70 -15.27 -1.52
C SER A 76 15.77 -15.65 -0.48
N GLN A 77 16.56 -16.70 -0.71
CA GLN A 77 17.65 -17.08 0.20
C GLN A 77 18.78 -16.04 0.20
N ARG A 78 19.16 -15.55 -0.99
CA ARG A 78 20.14 -14.47 -1.15
C ARG A 78 19.66 -13.17 -0.50
N TYR A 79 18.39 -12.83 -0.69
CA TYR A 79 17.74 -11.67 -0.07
C TYR A 79 17.77 -11.72 1.46
N ARG A 80 17.45 -12.88 2.07
CA ARG A 80 17.42 -13.05 3.54
C ARG A 80 18.80 -13.16 4.20
N GLY A 81 19.89 -13.06 3.44
CA GLY A 81 21.25 -13.21 3.95
C GLY A 81 21.58 -14.62 4.49
N ARG A 82 20.81 -15.65 4.10
CA ARG A 82 20.98 -17.05 4.54
C ARG A 82 21.62 -17.93 3.45
N GLY A 83 22.56 -17.37 2.68
CA GLY A 83 23.33 -18.12 1.67
C GLY A 83 24.70 -18.49 2.21
N ASP A 84 24.99 -19.79 2.25
CA ASP A 84 26.25 -20.35 2.74
C ASP A 84 27.44 -20.02 1.81
N ASN A 85 28.63 -19.98 2.41
CA ASN A 85 29.89 -19.59 1.76
C ASN A 85 30.19 -20.38 0.46
N GLY A 86 30.19 -19.69 -0.68
CA GLY A 86 30.47 -20.31 -1.97
C GLY A 86 30.93 -19.36 -3.08
N GLY A 87 32.10 -18.73 -2.90
CA GLY A 87 32.97 -18.30 -4.00
C GLY A 87 32.63 -17.00 -4.74
N ARG A 88 33.37 -15.93 -4.38
CA ARG A 88 33.55 -14.65 -5.12
C ARG A 88 32.27 -13.87 -5.47
N GLY A 89 31.74 -13.21 -4.45
CA GLY A 89 30.77 -12.13 -4.59
C GLY A 89 29.97 -12.05 -3.30
N VAL A 90 30.27 -11.06 -2.47
CA VAL A 90 29.46 -10.79 -1.28
C VAL A 90 28.00 -10.58 -1.72
N ASN A 91 27.04 -11.02 -0.91
CA ASN A 91 25.59 -10.97 -1.13
C ASN A 91 25.04 -9.53 -1.22
N PHE A 92 25.55 -8.71 -2.15
CA PHE A 92 25.29 -7.26 -2.25
C PHE A 92 23.90 -6.96 -2.80
N GLU A 93 23.43 -7.72 -3.79
CA GLU A 93 22.13 -7.53 -4.45
C GLU A 93 20.99 -7.53 -3.43
N GLY A 94 21.02 -8.49 -2.50
CA GLY A 94 20.05 -8.59 -1.41
C GLY A 94 20.10 -7.40 -0.46
N VAL A 95 21.28 -6.88 -0.12
CA VAL A 95 21.45 -5.75 0.82
C VAL A 95 20.99 -4.43 0.22
N VAL A 96 21.40 -4.13 -1.01
CA VAL A 96 21.02 -2.89 -1.73
C VAL A 96 19.51 -2.85 -1.93
N ILE A 97 18.93 -3.95 -2.40
CA ILE A 97 17.48 -4.03 -2.61
C ILE A 97 16.72 -4.02 -1.30
N SER A 98 17.23 -4.66 -0.23
CA SER A 98 16.62 -4.60 1.10
C SER A 98 16.57 -3.16 1.63
N GLN A 99 17.64 -2.38 1.46
CA GLN A 99 17.66 -0.98 1.89
C GLN A 99 16.64 -0.16 1.11
N HIS A 100 16.62 -0.27 -0.23
CA HIS A 100 15.63 0.43 -1.03
C HIS A 100 14.19 0.00 -0.74
N LEU A 101 13.93 -1.29 -0.49
CA LEU A 101 12.60 -1.79 -0.12
C LEU A 101 12.19 -1.32 1.29
N TYR A 102 13.13 -1.22 2.22
CA TYR A 102 12.90 -0.66 3.55
C TYR A 102 12.58 0.83 3.50
N ASP A 103 13.34 1.59 2.72
CA ASP A 103 13.10 3.02 2.51
C ASP A 103 11.76 3.26 1.75
N ALA A 104 11.40 2.33 0.86
CA ALA A 104 10.14 2.35 0.12
C ALA A 104 8.94 1.75 0.89
N TYR A 105 9.11 1.25 2.12
CA TYR A 105 8.10 0.46 2.85
C TYR A 105 6.74 1.17 2.99
N TYR A 106 6.72 2.51 2.99
CA TYR A 106 5.48 3.29 3.05
C TYR A 106 4.90 3.73 1.70
N ARG A 107 5.68 3.71 0.61
CA ARG A 107 5.27 4.12 -0.75
C ARG A 107 6.10 3.39 -1.80
N ASN A 108 5.84 2.11 -2.02
CA ASN A 108 6.44 1.41 -3.14
C ASN A 108 5.74 1.81 -4.44
N THR A 109 6.47 2.50 -5.31
CA THR A 109 6.00 2.93 -6.63
C THR A 109 6.78 2.28 -7.77
N LYS A 110 7.76 1.45 -7.44
CA LYS A 110 8.83 1.04 -8.36
C LYS A 110 9.08 -0.47 -8.38
N PHE A 111 9.07 -1.13 -7.22
CA PHE A 111 9.36 -2.55 -7.13
C PHE A 111 8.11 -3.37 -7.43
N VAL A 112 8.21 -4.27 -8.40
CA VAL A 112 7.09 -5.10 -8.85
C VAL A 112 7.47 -6.58 -8.68
N PRO A 113 6.82 -7.32 -7.76
CA PRO A 113 7.10 -8.73 -7.60
C PRO A 113 6.60 -9.54 -8.80
N VAL A 114 7.45 -10.40 -9.34
CA VAL A 114 7.10 -11.37 -10.38
C VAL A 114 7.57 -12.77 -9.98
N ILE A 115 6.79 -13.79 -10.31
CA ILE A 115 7.13 -15.20 -10.06
C ILE A 115 7.15 -15.99 -11.37
N PRO A 116 8.09 -16.94 -11.55
CA PRO A 116 8.03 -17.89 -12.66
C PRO A 116 6.75 -18.75 -12.60
N GLN A 117 6.37 -19.38 -13.72
CA GLN A 117 5.19 -20.23 -13.81
C GLN A 117 5.13 -21.35 -12.75
N SER A 118 6.28 -21.90 -12.37
CA SER A 118 6.42 -22.92 -11.34
C SER A 118 6.87 -22.37 -9.98
N GLY A 119 6.86 -21.04 -9.82
CA GLY A 119 7.27 -20.35 -8.60
C GLY A 119 6.17 -20.31 -7.56
N ASP A 120 6.56 -20.02 -6.32
CA ASP A 120 5.68 -19.93 -5.17
C ASP A 120 5.64 -18.49 -4.61
N TYR A 121 4.46 -18.07 -4.17
CA TYR A 121 4.23 -16.78 -3.53
C TYR A 121 5.00 -16.61 -2.21
N GLU A 122 5.37 -17.70 -1.54
CA GLU A 122 6.14 -17.64 -0.30
C GLU A 122 7.51 -16.94 -0.46
N HIS A 123 8.07 -16.94 -1.67
CA HIS A 123 9.34 -16.31 -2.01
C HIS A 123 9.23 -14.81 -2.25
N VAL A 124 8.01 -14.26 -2.33
CA VAL A 124 7.80 -12.82 -2.45
C VAL A 124 8.20 -12.14 -1.13
N PRO A 125 9.08 -11.10 -1.17
CA PRO A 125 9.46 -10.34 0.01
C PRO A 125 8.24 -9.79 0.75
N ILE A 126 8.26 -9.85 2.08
CA ILE A 126 7.11 -9.48 2.93
C ILE A 126 6.61 -8.06 2.60
N ALA A 127 7.52 -7.10 2.43
CA ALA A 127 7.20 -5.72 2.07
C ALA A 127 6.42 -5.59 0.75
N LEU A 128 6.57 -6.56 -0.17
CA LEU A 128 5.94 -6.57 -1.47
C LEU A 128 4.63 -7.37 -1.53
N ARG A 129 4.30 -8.17 -0.51
CA ARG A 129 3.11 -9.04 -0.50
C ARG A 129 1.76 -8.30 -0.47
N GLN A 130 1.77 -7.01 -0.18
CA GLN A 130 0.59 -6.14 -0.25
C GLN A 130 0.35 -5.59 -1.67
N TYR A 131 1.28 -5.77 -2.61
CA TYR A 131 1.19 -5.29 -3.99
C TYR A 131 0.89 -6.44 -4.95
N ASN A 132 0.45 -6.11 -6.16
CA ASN A 132 0.17 -7.09 -7.21
C ASN A 132 1.45 -7.87 -7.57
N THR A 133 1.37 -9.19 -7.48
CA THR A 133 2.41 -10.11 -7.97
C THR A 133 1.95 -10.75 -9.27
N TYR A 134 2.84 -10.80 -10.25
CA TYR A 134 2.54 -11.33 -11.58
C TYR A 134 3.27 -12.65 -11.85
N THR A 135 2.54 -13.68 -12.27
CA THR A 135 3.10 -14.96 -12.70
C THR A 135 3.45 -14.93 -14.19
N LEU A 136 4.72 -15.08 -14.53
CA LEU A 136 5.19 -15.09 -15.92
C LEU A 136 5.46 -16.51 -16.44
N PRO A 137 5.08 -16.81 -17.71
CA PRO A 137 4.54 -15.88 -18.72
C PRO A 137 3.02 -15.70 -18.67
N ALA A 138 2.28 -16.46 -17.85
CA ALA A 138 0.82 -16.51 -17.89
C ALA A 138 0.10 -15.15 -17.74
N GLN A 139 0.66 -14.22 -16.99
CA GLN A 139 0.09 -12.90 -16.71
C GLN A 139 0.88 -11.76 -17.37
N TYR A 140 1.62 -12.04 -18.45
CA TYR A 140 2.41 -11.03 -19.17
C TYR A 140 1.58 -9.79 -19.54
N ASP A 141 0.39 -9.96 -20.14
CA ASP A 141 -0.45 -8.82 -20.55
C ASP A 141 -0.95 -7.98 -19.37
N HIS A 142 -1.13 -8.58 -18.19
CA HIS A 142 -1.52 -7.84 -16.98
C HIS A 142 -0.34 -7.00 -16.47
N LEU A 143 0.86 -7.59 -16.46
CA LEU A 143 2.09 -6.87 -16.13
C LEU A 143 2.36 -5.75 -17.13
N TYR A 144 2.25 -6.03 -18.44
CA TYR A 144 2.47 -5.05 -19.50
C TYR A 144 1.52 -3.85 -19.36
N ARG A 145 0.22 -4.09 -19.12
CA ARG A 145 -0.76 -3.04 -18.87
C ARG A 145 -0.38 -2.16 -17.68
N TYR A 146 0.07 -2.78 -16.59
CA TYR A 146 0.55 -2.06 -15.41
C TYR A 146 1.76 -1.17 -15.73
N LEU A 147 2.79 -1.75 -16.35
CA LEU A 147 4.03 -1.04 -16.68
C LEU A 147 3.80 0.11 -17.69
N SER A 148 2.85 -0.05 -18.60
CA SER A 148 2.52 0.94 -19.63
C SER A 148 1.39 1.90 -19.25
N ALA A 149 0.89 1.84 -18.02
CA ALA A 149 -0.25 2.63 -17.54
C ALA A 149 -1.52 2.50 -18.42
N GLN A 150 -1.77 1.30 -18.95
CA GLN A 150 -2.93 0.99 -19.78
C GLN A 150 -4.00 0.23 -18.96
N PRO A 151 -5.03 0.90 -18.45
CA PRO A 151 -6.07 0.22 -17.69
C PRO A 151 -6.82 -0.79 -18.58
N ALA A 152 -7.18 -1.94 -18.02
CA ALA A 152 -7.92 -2.98 -18.76
C ALA A 152 -9.31 -2.51 -19.23
N GLN A 153 -9.89 -1.55 -18.52
CA GLN A 153 -11.16 -0.92 -18.85
C GLN A 153 -11.00 0.59 -18.74
N SER A 154 -11.44 1.33 -19.75
CA SER A 154 -11.52 2.78 -19.67
C SER A 154 -12.81 3.18 -18.95
N ALA A 155 -12.72 4.18 -18.07
CA ALA A 155 -13.92 4.77 -17.48
C ALA A 155 -14.82 5.29 -18.61
N PRO A 156 -16.15 5.00 -18.57
CA PRO A 156 -17.06 5.57 -19.55
C PRO A 156 -17.08 7.09 -19.41
N ALA A 157 -17.41 7.79 -20.50
CA ALA A 157 -17.63 9.23 -20.44
C ALA A 157 -18.68 9.56 -19.37
N LEU A 158 -18.43 10.64 -18.61
CA LEU A 158 -19.38 11.11 -17.62
C LEU A 158 -20.74 11.41 -18.29
N GLY A 159 -21.81 10.88 -17.72
CA GLY A 159 -23.17 11.29 -18.07
C GLY A 159 -23.46 12.71 -17.59
N GLN A 160 -24.57 13.30 -18.02
CA GLN A 160 -25.01 14.57 -17.43
C GLN A 160 -25.45 14.37 -15.98
N PRO A 161 -25.10 15.29 -15.06
CA PRO A 161 -25.57 15.24 -13.69
C PRO A 161 -27.10 15.23 -13.65
N ARG A 162 -27.68 14.27 -12.93
CA ARG A 162 -29.11 14.32 -12.62
C ARG A 162 -29.32 15.44 -11.60
N ILE A 163 -30.19 16.40 -11.91
CA ILE A 163 -30.65 17.37 -10.93
C ILE A 163 -31.55 16.61 -9.96
N MET A 164 -31.10 16.45 -8.72
CA MET A 164 -31.94 15.91 -7.66
C MET A 164 -32.92 17.00 -7.21
N PRO A 165 -34.19 16.64 -6.95
CA PRO A 165 -35.11 17.58 -6.32
C PRO A 165 -34.51 18.04 -4.99
N GLU A 166 -34.64 19.33 -4.71
CA GLU A 166 -34.22 19.92 -3.45
C GLU A 166 -34.88 19.14 -2.30
N VAL A 167 -34.08 18.48 -1.48
CA VAL A 167 -34.57 17.88 -0.24
C VAL A 167 -35.01 19.05 0.61
N GLN A 168 -36.31 19.20 0.83
CA GLN A 168 -36.82 20.12 1.84
C GLN A 168 -36.27 19.64 3.18
N THR A 169 -35.22 20.30 3.66
CA THR A 169 -34.79 20.16 5.04
C THR A 169 -35.90 20.77 5.89
N THR A 170 -36.84 19.95 6.34
CA THR A 170 -37.56 20.26 7.58
C THR A 170 -36.49 20.59 8.62
N PRO A 171 -36.55 21.75 9.30
CA PRO A 171 -35.62 22.06 10.36
C PRO A 171 -35.66 20.89 11.35
N PHE A 172 -34.56 20.13 11.45
CA PHE A 172 -34.37 19.30 12.61
C PHE A 172 -34.37 20.27 13.79
N ALA A 173 -35.33 20.08 14.69
CA ALA A 173 -35.33 20.78 15.96
C ALA A 173 -34.00 20.44 16.64
N THR A 174 -33.08 21.41 16.64
CA THR A 174 -31.86 21.37 17.44
C THR A 174 -32.28 21.47 18.89
N GLU A 175 -32.51 20.33 19.52
CA GLU A 175 -32.24 20.20 20.94
C GLU A 175 -30.73 20.04 21.08
N THR A 176 -30.04 21.17 21.17
CA THR A 176 -28.64 21.24 21.60
C THR A 176 -28.63 20.98 23.10
N THR A 177 -28.51 19.71 23.50
CA THR A 177 -28.01 19.38 24.82
C THR A 177 -26.49 19.48 24.77
N GLU A 178 -25.97 20.68 25.08
CA GLU A 178 -24.58 20.85 25.51
C GLU A 178 -24.34 19.98 26.74
N THR A 179 -23.89 18.75 26.51
CA THR A 179 -23.38 17.88 27.55
C THR A 179 -21.92 17.63 27.21
N THR A 180 -21.05 18.49 27.75
CA THR A 180 -19.62 18.23 27.79
C THR A 180 -19.41 17.05 28.73
N THR A 181 -19.45 15.84 28.19
CA THR A 181 -19.26 14.62 28.98
C THR A 181 -17.92 13.97 28.64
N ALA A 182 -17.19 13.61 29.69
CA ALA A 182 -15.85 13.03 29.62
C ALA A 182 -15.84 11.72 28.83
N TRP A 183 -14.82 11.54 27.98
CA TRP A 183 -14.60 10.32 27.21
C TRP A 183 -13.98 9.21 28.10
N PRO A 184 -14.35 7.92 27.92
CA PRO A 184 -15.46 7.40 27.13
C PRO A 184 -16.75 7.29 27.96
N GLN A 185 -17.88 7.68 27.36
CA GLN A 185 -19.20 7.28 27.87
C GLN A 185 -19.69 6.07 27.09
N ILE A 186 -19.90 4.95 27.78
CA ILE A 186 -20.48 3.74 27.16
C ILE A 186 -21.95 4.05 26.88
N ILE A 187 -22.33 4.03 25.59
CA ILE A 187 -23.67 4.37 25.12
C ILE A 187 -24.52 3.09 24.92
N GLY A 188 -23.87 1.95 24.70
CA GLY A 188 -24.54 0.67 24.61
C GLY A 188 -23.59 -0.51 24.49
N GLN A 189 -24.17 -1.69 24.32
CA GLN A 189 -23.48 -2.94 24.05
C GLN A 189 -24.30 -3.70 23.00
N ASP A 190 -23.63 -4.21 21.96
CA ASP A 190 -24.24 -5.08 20.94
C ASP A 190 -23.51 -6.44 20.90
N GLU A 191 -23.76 -7.23 19.84
CA GLU A 191 -23.10 -8.54 19.65
C GLU A 191 -21.58 -8.45 19.43
N TYR A 192 -21.04 -7.23 19.30
CA TYR A 192 -19.63 -6.90 19.12
C TYR A 192 -19.12 -5.99 20.24
N ASP A 193 -19.59 -6.22 21.47
CA ASP A 193 -19.20 -5.56 22.72
C ASP A 193 -19.66 -4.11 22.91
N GLN A 194 -19.14 -3.49 23.97
CA GLN A 194 -19.48 -2.14 24.39
C GLN A 194 -19.02 -1.12 23.35
N PHE A 195 -19.89 -0.16 23.06
CA PHE A 195 -19.59 0.95 22.18
C PHE A 195 -19.84 2.30 22.84
N ALA A 196 -19.06 3.28 22.42
CA ALA A 196 -19.12 4.69 22.79
C ALA A 196 -19.09 5.53 21.50
N GLU A 197 -19.50 6.80 21.58
CA GLU A 197 -19.55 7.68 20.42
C GLU A 197 -18.72 8.95 20.67
N VAL A 198 -17.81 9.23 19.73
CA VAL A 198 -17.06 10.49 19.67
C VAL A 198 -17.84 11.45 18.79
N ASN A 199 -18.20 12.60 19.34
CA ASN A 199 -18.92 13.64 18.62
C ASN A 199 -17.96 14.76 18.22
N VAL A 200 -17.93 15.12 16.93
CA VAL A 200 -17.18 16.25 16.39
C VAL A 200 -18.13 17.08 15.53
N GLY A 201 -18.67 18.15 16.11
CA GLY A 201 -19.80 18.86 15.52
C GLY A 201 -21.01 17.93 15.38
N ASP A 202 -21.60 17.86 14.19
CA ASP A 202 -22.73 16.97 13.87
C ASP A 202 -22.29 15.56 13.42
N VAL A 203 -20.98 15.27 13.43
CA VAL A 203 -20.44 13.96 13.02
C VAL A 203 -20.23 13.07 14.23
N VAL A 204 -20.79 11.86 14.16
CA VAL A 204 -20.68 10.83 15.18
C VAL A 204 -19.76 9.72 14.66
N GLN A 205 -18.70 9.41 15.40
CA GLN A 205 -17.87 8.23 15.17
C GLN A 205 -18.07 7.25 16.32
N ARG A 206 -18.55 6.05 16.00
CA ARG A 206 -18.64 4.98 16.98
C ARG A 206 -17.26 4.36 17.22
N MET A 207 -16.98 4.07 18.47
CA MET A 207 -15.79 3.38 18.94
C MET A 207 -16.22 2.13 19.71
N ARG A 208 -15.47 1.05 19.55
CA ARG A 208 -15.64 -0.22 20.27
C ARG A 208 -14.55 -0.41 21.30
N ARG A 209 -14.91 -0.90 22.48
CA ARG A 209 -13.97 -1.31 23.50
C ARG A 209 -13.43 -2.69 23.15
N ILE A 210 -12.12 -2.80 23.05
CA ILE A 210 -11.42 -4.07 22.87
C ILE A 210 -10.73 -4.40 24.20
N GLU A 211 -11.11 -5.54 24.78
CA GLU A 211 -10.46 -6.04 25.98
C GLU A 211 -9.13 -6.70 25.61
N SER A 212 -8.07 -6.42 26.38
CA SER A 212 -6.74 -6.96 26.11
C SER A 212 -5.99 -7.23 27.40
N THR A 213 -5.19 -8.30 27.41
CA THR A 213 -4.31 -8.66 28.54
C THR A 213 -3.28 -7.58 28.85
N THR A 214 -2.99 -6.70 27.89
CA THR A 214 -2.04 -5.58 28.04
C THR A 214 -2.70 -4.24 28.39
N GLY A 215 -4.03 -4.23 28.50
CA GLY A 215 -4.85 -3.06 28.80
C GLY A 215 -5.86 -2.77 27.70
N ASP A 216 -7.10 -2.52 28.11
CA ASP A 216 -8.20 -2.26 27.19
C ASP A 216 -8.01 -0.95 26.42
N PHE A 217 -8.53 -0.92 25.20
CA PHE A 217 -8.47 0.27 24.35
C PHE A 217 -9.75 0.43 23.55
N TRP A 218 -9.94 1.63 23.00
CA TRP A 218 -11.06 1.95 22.12
C TRP A 218 -10.58 2.06 20.68
N ILE A 219 -11.28 1.41 19.75
CA ILE A 219 -10.98 1.45 18.32
C ILE A 219 -12.22 1.90 17.54
N ALA A 220 -12.05 2.71 16.49
CA ALA A 220 -13.15 3.05 15.62
C ALA A 220 -13.71 1.78 14.94
N ASP A 221 -15.03 1.65 14.87
CA ASP A 221 -15.69 0.49 14.25
C ASP A 221 -15.60 0.51 12.71
N THR A 222 -15.30 1.69 12.15
CA THR A 222 -15.03 1.90 10.73
C THR A 222 -13.69 2.58 10.52
N ALA A 223 -13.19 2.53 9.29
CA ALA A 223 -12.14 3.47 8.88
C ALA A 223 -12.62 4.92 9.06
N CYS A 224 -11.69 5.84 9.30
CA CYS A 224 -12.00 7.27 9.45
C CYS A 224 -12.75 7.76 8.20
N THR A 225 -13.96 8.27 8.41
CA THR A 225 -14.85 8.68 7.32
C THR A 225 -14.46 10.05 6.77
N GLN A 226 -14.86 10.32 5.53
CA GLN A 226 -14.69 11.65 4.93
C GLN A 226 -15.44 12.73 5.72
N ALA A 227 -16.59 12.39 6.33
CA ALA A 227 -17.33 13.28 7.23
C ALA A 227 -16.48 13.70 8.44
N LEU A 228 -15.93 12.72 9.16
CA LEU A 228 -15.13 12.98 10.36
C LEU A 228 -13.86 13.76 10.03
N TRP A 229 -13.18 13.37 8.94
CA TRP A 229 -12.01 14.11 8.48
C TRP A 229 -12.34 15.56 8.17
N TRP A 230 -13.42 15.82 7.44
CA TRP A 230 -13.84 17.19 7.11
C TRP A 230 -14.18 17.98 8.38
N ALA A 231 -14.93 17.40 9.31
CA ALA A 231 -15.31 18.06 10.56
C ALA A 231 -14.09 18.50 11.39
N VAL A 232 -13.02 17.68 11.38
CA VAL A 232 -11.78 18.01 12.09
C VAL A 232 -10.88 18.97 11.30
N MET A 233 -10.67 18.73 10.00
CA MET A 233 -9.61 19.38 9.20
C MET A 233 -10.10 20.52 8.31
N GLY A 234 -11.42 20.66 8.12
CA GLY A 234 -12.03 21.67 7.24
C GLY A 234 -11.82 21.45 5.75
N ASN A 235 -11.27 20.31 5.33
CA ASN A 235 -11.06 19.94 3.92
C ASN A 235 -11.34 18.44 3.72
N ASN A 236 -11.35 17.97 2.46
CA ASN A 236 -11.50 16.54 2.16
C ASN A 236 -10.60 16.12 0.97
N PRO A 237 -9.48 15.42 1.24
CA PRO A 237 -8.48 15.05 0.24
C PRO A 237 -8.87 13.82 -0.61
N ALA A 238 -9.96 13.11 -0.25
CA ALA A 238 -10.36 11.90 -0.96
C ALA A 238 -10.67 12.20 -2.44
N GLU A 239 -10.18 11.36 -3.33
CA GLU A 239 -10.59 11.27 -4.73
C GLU A 239 -11.95 10.57 -4.89
N PHE A 240 -12.22 9.50 -4.14
CA PHE A 240 -13.50 8.78 -4.20
C PHE A 240 -14.58 9.59 -3.48
N LYS A 241 -15.45 10.25 -4.26
CA LYS A 241 -16.59 11.04 -3.75
C LYS A 241 -17.91 10.27 -3.90
N GLY A 242 -18.92 10.68 -3.12
CA GLY A 242 -20.29 10.18 -3.22
C GLY A 242 -20.99 10.19 -1.87
N ASP A 243 -20.52 9.34 -0.96
CA ASP A 243 -20.99 9.27 0.41
C ASP A 243 -19.89 9.77 1.37
N LEU A 244 -20.25 10.64 2.31
CA LEU A 244 -19.31 11.13 3.33
C LEU A 244 -18.97 10.07 4.38
N GLN A 245 -19.74 8.97 4.43
CA GLN A 245 -19.43 7.79 5.25
C GLN A 245 -18.33 6.91 4.63
N TYR A 246 -17.92 7.16 3.38
CA TYR A 246 -16.78 6.46 2.82
C TYR A 246 -15.49 6.81 3.57
N PRO A 247 -14.51 5.88 3.61
CA PRO A 247 -13.21 6.16 4.18
C PRO A 247 -12.56 7.36 3.50
N VAL A 248 -11.92 8.22 4.29
CA VAL A 248 -11.04 9.24 3.74
C VAL A 248 -9.77 8.57 3.20
N GLU A 249 -9.39 8.93 1.99
CA GLU A 249 -8.16 8.45 1.36
C GLU A 249 -7.34 9.61 0.76
N ARG A 250 -6.17 9.31 0.18
CA ARG A 250 -5.14 10.30 -0.24
C ARG A 250 -4.62 11.20 0.89
N VAL A 251 -4.66 10.70 2.12
CA VAL A 251 -4.07 11.35 3.29
C VAL A 251 -2.59 10.94 3.43
N SER A 252 -1.72 11.92 3.73
CA SER A 252 -0.32 11.64 4.07
C SER A 252 -0.18 11.37 5.57
N TRP A 253 0.90 10.72 6.00
CA TRP A 253 1.19 10.54 7.44
C TRP A 253 1.21 11.88 8.19
N SER A 254 1.79 12.93 7.60
CA SER A 254 1.80 14.27 8.20
C SER A 254 0.39 14.85 8.35
N ALA A 255 -0.49 14.62 7.36
CA ALA A 255 -1.89 15.03 7.46
C ALA A 255 -2.62 14.28 8.57
N VAL A 256 -2.37 12.97 8.72
CA VAL A 256 -2.93 12.16 9.80
C VAL A 256 -2.46 12.64 11.17
N GLN A 257 -1.17 12.95 11.35
CA GLN A 257 -0.68 13.55 12.60
C GLN A 257 -1.33 14.92 12.88
N GLY A 258 -1.57 15.72 11.85
CA GLY A 258 -2.32 16.98 11.95
C GLY A 258 -3.77 16.76 12.37
N PHE A 259 -4.45 15.76 11.79
CA PHE A 259 -5.80 15.33 12.14
C PHE A 259 -5.87 14.90 13.60
N LEU A 260 -5.01 13.98 14.05
CA LEU A 260 -5.00 13.50 15.43
C LEU A 260 -4.77 14.63 16.43
N ARG A 261 -3.88 15.58 16.10
CA ARG A 261 -3.65 16.76 16.94
C ARG A 261 -4.89 17.64 17.06
N GLN A 262 -5.58 17.91 15.96
CA GLN A 262 -6.80 18.74 15.97
C GLN A 262 -7.96 18.01 16.64
N LEU A 263 -8.12 16.71 16.40
CA LEU A 263 -9.11 15.87 17.06
C LEU A 263 -8.91 15.88 18.59
N ASN A 264 -7.68 15.72 19.06
CA ASN A 264 -7.35 15.80 20.48
C ASN A 264 -7.43 17.23 21.07
N GLN A 265 -7.47 18.27 20.24
CA GLN A 265 -7.79 19.62 20.71
C GLN A 265 -9.30 19.80 20.90
N GLN A 266 -10.11 19.17 20.05
CA GLN A 266 -11.57 19.24 20.13
C GLN A 266 -12.14 18.28 21.18
N VAL A 267 -11.50 17.12 21.38
CA VAL A 267 -11.86 16.11 22.38
C VAL A 267 -10.62 15.70 23.19
N PRO A 268 -10.19 16.51 24.17
CA PRO A 268 -8.93 16.28 24.90
C PRO A 268 -8.82 14.93 25.61
N ASP A 269 -9.94 14.44 26.16
CA ASP A 269 -9.98 13.19 26.90
C ASP A 269 -9.89 11.94 25.99
N LEU A 270 -10.07 12.10 24.66
CA LEU A 270 -10.00 10.99 23.71
C LEU A 270 -8.58 10.44 23.55
N GLN A 271 -7.57 11.31 23.58
CA GLN A 271 -6.17 10.96 23.33
C GLN A 271 -5.98 10.06 22.09
N ALA A 272 -6.69 10.38 21.01
CA ALA A 272 -6.67 9.66 19.75
C ALA A 272 -5.25 9.51 19.21
N ARG A 273 -4.93 8.28 18.78
CA ARG A 273 -3.69 7.91 18.12
C ARG A 273 -3.94 6.82 17.08
N LEU A 274 -2.94 6.57 16.24
CA LEU A 274 -2.95 5.36 15.42
C LEU A 274 -2.82 4.12 16.30
N GLN A 275 -3.46 3.02 15.87
CA GLN A 275 -3.29 1.73 16.54
C GLN A 275 -1.85 1.24 16.40
N THR A 276 -1.39 0.49 17.39
CA THR A 276 -0.18 -0.32 17.28
C THR A 276 -0.49 -1.63 16.55
N GLU A 277 0.55 -2.33 16.06
CA GLU A 277 0.39 -3.65 15.43
C GLU A 277 -0.27 -4.67 16.36
N ALA A 278 0.13 -4.70 17.65
CA ALA A 278 -0.42 -5.60 18.65
C ALA A 278 -1.92 -5.35 18.92
N GLU A 279 -2.34 -4.08 18.96
CA GLU A 279 -3.76 -3.73 19.12
C GLU A 279 -4.58 -4.09 17.89
N TRP A 280 -4.01 -3.90 16.69
CA TRP A 280 -4.65 -4.31 15.46
C TRP A 280 -4.83 -5.83 15.39
N GLU A 281 -3.80 -6.60 15.73
CA GLU A 281 -3.90 -8.06 15.81
C GLU A 281 -4.94 -8.52 16.83
N THR A 282 -5.00 -7.86 18.00
CA THR A 282 -5.97 -8.19 19.07
C THR A 282 -7.39 -7.92 18.58
N ALA A 283 -7.64 -6.74 17.99
CA ALA A 283 -8.95 -6.38 17.46
C ALA A 283 -9.43 -7.31 16.33
N CYS A 284 -8.51 -7.84 15.51
CA CYS A 284 -8.86 -8.76 14.43
C CYS A 284 -9.03 -10.23 14.87
N ARG A 285 -8.42 -10.65 15.98
CA ARG A 285 -8.47 -12.04 16.45
C ARG A 285 -9.79 -12.43 17.13
N GLY A 286 -10.54 -11.47 17.68
CA GLY A 286 -11.89 -11.68 18.23
C GLY A 286 -11.99 -12.86 19.19
N ASP A 287 -11.43 -12.72 20.40
CA ASP A 287 -11.58 -13.64 21.55
C ASP A 287 -11.36 -15.15 21.29
N THR A 288 -10.56 -15.54 20.29
CA THR A 288 -10.10 -16.92 20.20
C THR A 288 -8.88 -17.15 21.08
N ASP A 289 -9.11 -17.69 22.28
CA ASP A 289 -8.07 -18.38 23.07
C ASP A 289 -7.57 -19.60 22.28
N THR A 290 -6.26 -19.66 22.01
CA THR A 290 -5.56 -20.87 21.56
C THR A 290 -5.16 -21.77 22.72
#